data_AF-A0A821AAU1-F1
#
_entry.id   AF-A0A821AAU1-F1
#
_cell.length_a   1.000
_cell.length_b   1.000
_cell.length_c   1.000
_cell.angle_alpha   90.00
_cell.angle_beta   90.00
_cell.angle_gamma   90.00
#
_symmetry.space_group_name_H-M   'P 1'
#
loop_
_entity.id
_entity.type
_entity.pdbx_description
1 polymer ?
#
loop_
_entity_poly.entity_id
_entity_poly.type
_entity_poly.pdbx_seq_one_letter_code
_entity_poly.pdbx_strand_id
1 'polypeptide(L)'
;MTSISKSSTTISDFYYLCRNGLIDKVREQLLNMTLEEIDQIEGNGSTALHAACYYGHTEIVKLLLDKGASRSIKNMHKCLPCDEAQKDEIKRLFIRQS
;
A
#
# COMPACT_ATOMS: atom_id res chain seq x y z
N MET A 1 17.09 -14.77 -16.31
CA MET A 1 18.24 -14.53 -15.42
C MET A 1 17.83 -13.36 -14.53
N THR A 2 17.22 -13.58 -13.37
CA THR A 2 17.89 -14.12 -12.18
C THR A 2 16.98 -15.10 -11.43
N SER A 3 17.52 -16.29 -11.19
CA SER A 3 16.97 -17.23 -10.21
C SER A 3 17.28 -16.71 -8.81
N ILE A 4 16.26 -16.41 -8.01
CA ILE A 4 16.34 -16.56 -6.55
C ILE A 4 15.03 -17.18 -6.08
N SER A 5 15.11 -18.45 -5.69
CA SER A 5 14.13 -19.15 -4.89
C SER A 5 14.12 -18.57 -3.47
N LYS A 6 13.11 -17.76 -3.17
CA LYS A 6 12.47 -17.72 -1.85
C LYS A 6 10.97 -17.87 -2.13
N SER A 7 10.39 -18.91 -1.56
CA SER A 7 8.94 -19.22 -1.51
C SER A 7 8.02 -18.22 -2.20
N SER A 8 7.45 -18.65 -3.33
CA SER A 8 6.47 -18.02 -4.22
C SER A 8 5.49 -17.02 -3.60
N THR A 9 6.00 -15.85 -3.21
CA THR A 9 5.18 -14.71 -2.78
C THR A 9 5.65 -13.56 -3.64
N THR A 10 5.04 -13.44 -4.82
CA THR A 10 5.38 -12.39 -5.78
C THR A 10 5.17 -11.02 -5.13
N ILE A 11 5.96 -10.02 -5.50
CA ILE A 11 5.86 -8.61 -5.03
C ILE A 11 4.39 -8.10 -5.12
N SER A 12 3.62 -8.60 -6.09
CA SER A 12 2.20 -8.33 -6.28
C SER A 12 1.25 -8.90 -5.20
N ASP A 13 1.70 -9.82 -4.33
CA ASP A 13 0.81 -10.48 -3.36
C ASP A 13 0.36 -9.51 -2.28
N PHE A 14 1.29 -8.73 -1.71
CA PHE A 14 0.95 -7.72 -0.71
C PHE A 14 0.05 -6.62 -1.29
N TYR A 15 0.37 -6.18 -2.51
CA TYR A 15 -0.48 -5.26 -3.26
C TYR A 15 -1.89 -5.83 -3.46
N TYR A 16 -2.00 -7.11 -3.83
CA TYR A 16 -3.28 -7.80 -4.00
C TYR A 16 -4.05 -7.91 -2.69
N LEU A 17 -3.41 -8.19 -1.56
CA LEU A 17 -4.07 -8.20 -0.25
C LEU A 17 -4.66 -6.82 0.09
N CYS A 18 -3.89 -5.75 -0.13
CA CYS A 18 -4.34 -4.37 0.10
C CYS A 18 -5.48 -3.97 -0.84
N ARG A 19 -5.39 -4.36 -2.11
CA ARG A 19 -6.43 -4.15 -3.13
C ARG A 19 -7.76 -4.83 -2.77
N ASN A 20 -7.72 -6.07 -2.29
CA ASN A 20 -8.93 -6.83 -1.98
C ASN A 20 -9.47 -6.60 -0.55
N GLY A 21 -8.77 -5.81 0.27
CA GLY A 21 -9.25 -5.52 1.63
C GLY A 21 -8.99 -6.64 2.64
N LEU A 22 -8.03 -7.53 2.38
CA LEU A 22 -7.74 -8.70 3.22
C LEU A 22 -6.94 -8.31 4.47
N ILE A 23 -7.58 -7.58 5.38
CA ILE A 23 -6.93 -6.94 6.54
C ILE A 23 -6.13 -7.91 7.42
N ASP A 24 -6.65 -9.11 7.68
CA ASP A 24 -5.98 -10.07 8.56
C ASP A 24 -4.65 -10.53 7.97
N LYS A 25 -4.62 -10.83 6.67
CA LYS A 25 -3.40 -11.20 5.95
C LYS A 25 -2.46 -10.00 5.80
N VAL A 26 -2.99 -8.80 5.55
CA VAL A 26 -2.17 -7.58 5.53
C VAL A 26 -1.47 -7.40 6.86
N ARG A 27 -2.18 -7.53 7.99
CA ARG A 27 -1.59 -7.40 9.33
C ARG A 27 -0.47 -8.42 9.54
N GLU A 28 -0.71 -9.69 9.21
CA GLU A 28 0.29 -10.74 9.34
C GLU A 28 1.53 -10.46 8.50
N GLN A 29 1.36 -10.10 7.22
CA GLN A 29 2.46 -9.85 6.31
C GLN A 29 3.25 -8.59 6.69
N LEU A 30 2.56 -7.56 7.18
CA LEU A 30 3.14 -6.28 7.61
C LEU A 30 4.01 -6.40 8.89
N LEU A 31 3.89 -7.50 9.65
CA LEU A 31 4.80 -7.80 10.76
C LEU A 31 6.19 -8.21 10.28
N ASN A 32 6.28 -8.84 9.10
CA ASN A 32 7.51 -9.39 8.55
C ASN A 32 8.11 -8.53 7.43
N MET A 33 7.44 -7.45 7.02
CA MET A 33 7.87 -6.56 5.95
C MET A 33 8.66 -5.34 6.44
N THR A 34 9.60 -4.90 5.60
CA THR A 34 10.32 -3.63 5.78
C THR A 34 9.59 -2.47 5.07
N LEU A 35 9.97 -1.23 5.40
CA LEU A 35 9.44 -0.04 4.75
C LEU A 35 9.71 -0.01 3.23
N GLU A 36 10.90 -0.47 2.83
CA GLU A 36 11.31 -0.56 1.42
C GLU A 36 10.41 -1.52 0.62
N GLU A 37 9.90 -2.57 1.26
CA GLU A 37 8.97 -3.53 0.64
C GLU A 37 7.54 -2.97 0.54
N ILE A 38 7.11 -2.19 1.53
CA ILE A 38 5.76 -1.57 1.55
C ILE A 38 5.63 -0.49 0.46
N ASP A 39 6.71 0.25 0.23
CA ASP A 39 6.79 1.32 -0.75
C ASP A 39 7.12 0.84 -2.18
N GLN A 40 7.18 -0.48 -2.39
CA GLN A 40 7.33 -1.04 -3.73
C GLN A 40 6.18 -0.59 -4.63
N ILE A 41 6.56 -0.30 -5.87
CA ILE A 41 5.64 0.14 -6.91
C ILE A 41 5.32 -1.03 -7.85
N GLU A 42 4.05 -1.14 -8.24
CA GLU A 42 3.60 -2.06 -9.28
C GLU A 42 3.91 -1.50 -10.68
N GLY A 43 3.54 -2.26 -11.73
CA GLY A 43 3.82 -1.88 -13.12
C GLY A 43 3.23 -0.55 -13.59
N ASN A 44 2.27 0.03 -12.87
CA ASN A 44 1.69 1.35 -13.12
C ASN A 44 2.24 2.46 -12.18
N GLY A 45 3.28 2.15 -11.40
CA GLY A 45 3.83 3.05 -10.39
C GLY A 45 3.03 3.13 -9.08
N SER A 46 1.92 2.39 -8.94
CA SER A 46 1.11 2.41 -7.71
C SER A 46 1.73 1.56 -6.62
N THR A 47 1.74 2.07 -5.39
CA THR A 47 2.11 1.32 -4.19
C THR A 47 0.91 0.61 -3.56
N ALA A 48 1.15 -0.26 -2.58
CA ALA A 48 0.09 -0.86 -1.77
C ALA A 48 -0.84 0.19 -1.12
N LEU A 49 -0.29 1.35 -0.75
CA LEU A 49 -1.06 2.47 -0.20
C LEU A 49 -2.01 3.09 -1.24
N HIS A 50 -1.62 3.17 -2.52
CA HIS A 50 -2.52 3.61 -3.59
C HIS A 50 -3.72 2.67 -3.71
N ALA A 51 -3.49 1.35 -3.73
CA ALA A 51 -4.57 0.38 -3.80
C ALA A 51 -5.52 0.50 -2.60
N ALA A 52 -4.99 0.56 -1.38
CA ALA A 52 -5.83 0.70 -0.19
C ALA A 52 -6.67 1.99 -0.21
N CYS A 53 -6.12 3.10 -0.70
CA CYS A 53 -6.83 4.36 -0.86
C CYS A 53 -7.91 4.28 -1.97
N TYR A 54 -7.54 3.78 -3.15
CA TYR A 54 -8.41 3.66 -4.32
C TYR A 54 -9.62 2.75 -4.07
N TYR A 55 -9.42 1.65 -3.35
CA TYR A 55 -10.49 0.71 -3.03
C TYR A 55 -11.24 1.06 -1.72
N GLY A 56 -10.88 2.15 -1.04
CA GLY A 56 -11.62 2.62 0.13
C GLY A 56 -11.39 1.81 1.41
N HIS A 57 -10.28 1.08 1.50
CA HIS A 57 -9.93 0.21 2.64
C HIS A 57 -9.27 1.02 3.77
N THR A 58 -10.07 1.86 4.43
CA THR A 58 -9.63 2.81 5.46
C THR A 58 -8.77 2.20 6.56
N GLU A 59 -9.11 0.99 7.04
CA GLU A 59 -8.34 0.31 8.08
C GLU A 59 -6.96 -0.14 7.58
N ILE A 60 -6.86 -0.60 6.33
CA ILE A 60 -5.56 -0.94 5.72
C ILE A 60 -4.72 0.32 5.52
N VAL A 61 -5.34 1.42 5.09
CA VAL A 61 -4.66 2.71 4.98
C VAL A 61 -4.05 3.10 6.34
N LYS A 62 -4.81 3.03 7.43
CA LYS A 62 -4.28 3.32 8.78
C LYS A 62 -3.08 2.43 9.12
N LEU A 63 -3.18 1.12 8.91
CA LEU A 63 -2.10 0.18 9.20
C LEU A 63 -0.82 0.49 8.42
N LEU A 64 -0.94 0.79 7.13
CA LEU A 64 0.19 1.14 6.27
C LEU A 64 0.84 2.46 6.74
N LEU A 65 0.03 3.46 7.07
CA LEU A 65 0.51 4.75 7.57
C LEU A 65 1.17 4.64 8.93
N ASP A 66 0.60 3.86 9.84
CA ASP A 66 1.15 3.59 11.18
C ASP A 66 2.51 2.89 11.09
N LYS A 67 2.72 2.09 10.04
CA LYS A 67 4.02 1.50 9.76
C LYS A 67 5.03 2.45 9.15
N GLY A 68 4.61 3.61 8.67
CA GLY A 68 5.47 4.60 8.02
C GLY A 68 5.52 4.49 6.50
N ALA A 69 4.51 3.88 5.86
CA ALA A 69 4.41 3.86 4.40
C ALA A 69 4.47 5.27 3.81
N SER A 70 5.20 5.42 2.71
CA SER A 70 5.41 6.72 2.08
C SER A 70 4.14 7.23 1.44
N ARG A 71 3.82 8.47 1.82
CA ARG A 71 2.62 9.20 1.41
C ARG A 71 2.88 10.06 0.16
N SER A 72 4.14 10.18 -0.24
CA SER A 72 4.61 11.10 -1.27
C SER A 72 5.00 10.42 -2.59
N ILE A 73 4.93 9.08 -2.65
CA ILE A 73 5.21 8.34 -3.89
C ILE A 73 4.08 8.62 -4.87
N LYS A 74 4.44 9.02 -6.09
CA LYS A 74 3.48 9.26 -7.16
C LYS A 74 3.45 8.07 -8.11
N ASN A 75 2.26 7.65 -8.49
CA ASN A 75 2.09 6.66 -9.55
C ASN A 75 2.41 7.27 -10.93
N MET A 76 2.31 6.47 -12.01
CA MET A 76 2.55 6.95 -13.38
C MET A 76 1.58 8.05 -13.84
N HIS A 77 0.41 8.17 -13.19
CA HIS A 77 -0.54 9.26 -13.41
C HIS A 77 -0.17 10.55 -12.67
N LYS A 78 0.96 10.56 -11.96
CA LYS A 78 1.42 11.65 -11.08
C LYS A 78 0.49 11.93 -9.89
N CYS A 79 -0.40 10.98 -9.58
CA CYS A 79 -1.30 11.04 -8.42
C CYS A 79 -0.59 10.50 -7.19
N LEU A 80 -0.86 11.10 -6.03
CA LEU A 80 -0.49 10.56 -4.72
C LEU A 80 -1.53 9.52 -4.25
N PRO A 81 -1.21 8.66 -3.28
CA PRO A 81 -2.16 7.70 -2.74
C PRO A 81 -3.45 8.37 -2.23
N CYS A 82 -3.33 9.54 -1.59
CA CYS A 82 -4.49 10.29 -1.09
C CYS A 82 -5.34 10.92 -2.19
N ASP A 83 -4.76 11.22 -3.35
CA ASP A 83 -5.49 11.84 -4.47
C ASP A 83 -6.50 10.84 -5.04
N GLU A 84 -6.14 9.56 -5.06
CA GLU A 84 -6.98 8.46 -5.54
C GLU A 84 -7.91 7.89 -4.46
N ALA A 85 -7.95 8.48 -3.25
CA ALA A 85 -8.77 7.97 -2.17
C ALA A 85 -10.27 8.02 -2.48
N GLN A 86 -10.93 6.86 -2.46
CA GLN A 86 -12.37 6.72 -2.71
C GLN A 86 -13.22 7.45 -1.66
N LYS A 87 -12.76 7.49 -0.41
CA LYS A 87 -13.49 8.08 0.72
C LYS A 87 -12.79 9.32 1.24
N ASP A 88 -13.57 10.34 1.58
CA ASP A 88 -13.04 11.58 2.18
C ASP A 88 -12.40 11.33 3.55
N GLU A 89 -12.85 10.32 4.29
CA GLU A 89 -12.21 9.93 5.55
C GLU A 89 -10.75 9.52 5.36
N ILE A 90 -10.44 8.84 4.24
CA ILE A 90 -9.08 8.41 3.93
C ILE A 90 -8.22 9.64 3.65
N LYS A 91 -8.72 10.61 2.87
CA LYS A 91 -8.03 11.90 2.65
C LYS A 91 -7.74 12.62 3.96
N ARG A 92 -8.69 12.58 4.90
CA ARG A 92 -8.51 13.16 6.24
C ARG A 92 -7.40 12.51 7.05
N LEU A 93 -7.02 11.25 6.77
CA LEU A 93 -5.88 10.60 7.44
C LEU A 93 -4.53 11.21 7.01
N PHE A 94 -4.47 11.93 5.87
CA PHE A 94 -3.24 12.55 5.35
C PHE A 94 -3.00 13.95 5.87
N ILE A 95 -4.05 14.69 6.18
CA ILE A 95 -3.93 16.06 6.74
C ILE A 95 -3.66 16.08 8.24
N ARG A 96 -3.87 14.97 8.96
CA ARG A 96 -3.93 14.95 10.43
C ARG A 96 -2.58 14.62 11.11
N GLN A 97 -1.51 14.46 10.36
CA GLN A 97 -0.17 14.06 10.84
C GLN A 97 0.90 15.11 10.43
N SER A 98 0.68 16.38 10.77
CA SER A 98 1.66 17.47 10.72
C SER A 98 1.59 18.32 11.99
#